data_AF-A0A8T7C3N7-F1
#
_entry.id   AF-A0A8T7C3N7-F1
#
_cell.length_a   1.000
_cell.length_b   1.000
_cell.length_c   1.000
_cell.angle_alpha   90.00
_cell.angle_beta   90.00
_cell.angle_gamma   90.00
#
_symmetry.space_group_name_H-M   'P 1'
#
loop_
_entity.id
_entity.type
_entity.pdbx_description
1 polymer ?
#
loop_
_entity_poly.entity_id
_entity_poly.type
_entity_poly.pdbx_seq_one_letter_code
_entity_poly.pdbx_strand_id
1 'polypeptide(L)'
;MNKLLFWLALPFLIPQALWVRRTAPRFAGADGRADGAVGEGPPVMLYAVGDSIIAGVGATDMSRALVAQTAEFLAAGLDARVQW
;
A
#
# COMPACT_ATOMS: atom_id res chain seq x y z
N MET A 1 -25.30 -31.63 1.19
CA MET A 1 -25.08 -31.37 -0.25
C MET A 1 -23.90 -30.42 -0.53
N ASN A 2 -23.73 -29.32 0.20
CA ASN A 2 -22.74 -28.28 -0.15
C ASN A 2 -21.26 -28.70 -0.01
N LYS A 3 -20.95 -29.61 0.93
CA LYS A 3 -19.57 -30.11 1.13
C LYS A 3 -19.07 -30.97 -0.05
N LEU A 4 -19.93 -31.77 -0.66
CA LEU A 4 -19.54 -32.64 -1.77
C LEU A 4 -19.18 -31.84 -3.02
N LEU A 5 -19.98 -30.80 -3.32
CA LEU A 5 -19.72 -29.85 -4.41
C LEU A 5 -18.44 -29.06 -4.19
N PHE A 6 -18.17 -28.62 -2.94
CA PHE A 6 -16.92 -27.95 -2.60
C PHE A 6 -15.70 -28.82 -2.90
N TRP A 7 -15.71 -30.09 -2.49
CA TRP A 7 -14.59 -31.00 -2.74
C TRP A 7 -14.45 -31.39 -4.22
N LEU A 8 -15.56 -31.50 -4.95
CA LEU A 8 -15.53 -31.73 -6.40
C LEU A 8 -15.01 -30.54 -7.20
N ALA A 9 -15.08 -29.32 -6.65
CA ALA A 9 -14.53 -28.12 -7.28
C ALA A 9 -13.00 -27.98 -7.10
N LEU A 10 -12.41 -28.69 -6.13
CA LEU A 10 -10.98 -28.59 -5.78
C LEU A 10 -10.01 -28.82 -6.97
N PRO A 11 -10.24 -29.79 -7.88
CA PRO A 11 -9.36 -30.00 -9.03
C PRO A 11 -9.31 -28.81 -9.98
N PHE A 12 -10.39 -28.01 -10.05
CA PHE A 12 -10.45 -26.81 -10.90
C PHE A 12 -9.68 -25.62 -10.30
N LEU A 13 -9.40 -25.64 -9.00
CA LEU A 13 -8.61 -24.60 -8.34
C LEU A 13 -7.14 -24.62 -8.78
N ILE A 14 -6.58 -25.77 -9.15
CA ILE A 14 -5.17 -25.86 -9.56
C ILE A 14 -4.93 -25.10 -10.87
N PRO A 15 -5.67 -25.35 -11.98
CA PRO A 15 -5.56 -24.54 -13.19
C PRO A 15 -5.83 -23.05 -12.93
N GLN A 16 -6.84 -22.73 -12.10
CA GLN A 16 -7.16 -21.34 -11.75
C GLN A 16 -6.00 -20.65 -11.02
N ALA A 17 -5.39 -21.31 -10.04
CA ALA A 17 -4.26 -20.77 -9.28
C ALA A 17 -3.02 -20.56 -10.17
N LEU A 18 -2.74 -21.48 -11.09
CA LEU A 18 -1.67 -21.33 -12.08
C LEU A 18 -1.95 -20.19 -13.06
N TRP A 19 -3.21 -20.02 -13.46
CA TRP A 19 -3.62 -18.91 -14.32
C TRP A 19 -3.44 -17.58 -13.59
N VAL A 20 -4.00 -17.42 -12.38
CA VAL A 20 -3.84 -16.21 -11.56
C VAL A 20 -2.36 -15.90 -11.30
N ARG A 21 -1.54 -16.89 -10.95
CA ARG A 21 -0.09 -16.68 -10.75
C ARG A 21 0.60 -16.15 -12.01
N ARG A 22 0.13 -16.54 -13.20
CA ARG A 22 0.71 -16.10 -14.48
C ARG A 22 0.14 -14.76 -14.95
N THR A 23 -1.12 -14.46 -14.65
CA THR A 23 -1.84 -13.32 -15.24
C THR A 23 -2.08 -12.17 -14.28
N ALA A 24 -1.96 -12.36 -12.97
CA ALA A 24 -2.13 -11.29 -11.99
C ALA A 24 -1.13 -10.16 -12.27
N PRO A 25 -1.62 -8.93 -12.54
CA PRO A 25 -0.75 -7.78 -12.75
C PRO A 25 0.07 -7.50 -11.50
N ARG A 26 1.36 -7.21 -11.70
CA ARG A 26 2.23 -6.68 -10.64
C ARG A 26 2.23 -5.17 -10.73
N PHE A 27 1.55 -4.53 -9.80
CA PHE A 27 1.55 -3.08 -9.72
C PHE A 27 2.86 -2.59 -9.09
N ALA A 28 3.44 -1.57 -9.70
CA ALA A 28 4.54 -0.84 -9.09
C ALA A 28 4.03 -0.05 -7.88
N GLY A 29 4.95 0.32 -6.98
CA GLY A 29 4.69 1.35 -5.99
C GLY A 29 4.37 2.69 -6.64
N ALA A 30 3.98 3.68 -5.84
CA ALA A 30 3.76 5.02 -6.36
C ALA A 30 5.06 5.60 -6.94
N ASP A 31 4.92 6.43 -7.96
CA ASP A 31 6.05 7.18 -8.51
C ASP A 31 6.53 8.26 -7.51
N GLY A 32 7.68 8.87 -7.79
CA GLY A 32 8.23 9.94 -6.97
C GLY A 32 9.15 9.45 -5.83
N ARG A 33 9.46 10.36 -4.91
CA ARG A 33 10.41 10.08 -3.81
C ARG A 33 9.69 9.37 -2.67
N ALA A 34 10.30 8.32 -2.14
CA ALA A 34 9.79 7.62 -0.96
C ALA A 34 9.90 8.47 0.31
N ASP A 35 10.87 9.38 0.34
CA ASP A 35 11.12 10.32 1.43
C ASP A 35 10.61 11.74 1.13
N GLY A 36 10.21 12.45 2.18
CA GLY A 36 9.68 13.81 2.07
C GLY A 36 9.56 14.55 3.40
N ALA A 37 9.10 15.79 3.34
CA ALA A 37 8.82 16.59 4.52
C ALA A 37 7.68 17.59 4.27
N VAL A 38 6.87 17.84 5.31
CA VAL A 38 5.77 18.82 5.26
C VAL A 38 5.60 19.52 6.60
N GLY A 39 5.04 20.73 6.57
CA GLY A 39 4.83 21.57 7.75
C GLY A 39 6.07 22.32 8.22
N GLU A 40 5.86 23.11 9.26
CA GLU A 40 6.88 23.90 9.96
C GLU A 40 6.78 23.62 11.46
N GLY A 41 7.82 23.92 12.23
CA GLY A 41 7.86 23.67 13.68
C GLY A 41 8.85 22.57 14.10
N PRO A 42 8.71 22.02 15.32
CA PRO A 42 9.62 21.00 15.84
C PRO A 42 9.70 19.77 14.92
N PRO A 43 10.89 19.18 14.73
CA PRO A 43 11.06 18.06 13.81
C PRO A 43 10.45 16.77 14.37
N VAL A 44 9.65 16.09 13.56
CA VAL A 44 9.07 14.77 13.84
C VAL A 44 9.42 13.83 12.69
N MET A 45 9.82 12.60 13.00
CA MET A 45 10.12 11.57 12.00
C MET A 45 9.03 10.51 12.00
N LEU A 46 8.41 10.28 10.84
CA LEU A 46 7.41 9.27 10.58
C LEU A 46 8.06 8.10 9.85
N TYR A 47 8.08 6.93 10.48
CA TYR A 47 8.51 5.69 9.83
C TYR A 47 7.29 4.85 9.46
N ALA A 48 7.09 4.63 8.17
CA ALA A 48 6.04 3.76 7.66
C ALA A 48 6.60 2.35 7.35
N VAL A 49 5.99 1.33 7.93
CA VAL A 49 6.38 -0.08 7.73
C VAL A 49 5.15 -0.88 7.36
N GLY A 50 5.24 -1.65 6.28
CA GLY A 50 4.12 -2.46 5.80
C GLY A 50 4.40 -3.08 4.44
N ASP A 51 3.33 -3.27 3.67
CA ASP A 51 3.35 -3.93 2.37
C ASP A 51 3.19 -2.92 1.21
N SER A 52 2.53 -3.37 0.14
CA SER A 52 2.14 -2.57 -1.03
C SER A 52 1.46 -1.24 -0.70
N ILE A 53 0.69 -1.15 0.40
CA ILE A 53 -0.01 0.10 0.75
C ILE A 53 1.01 1.18 1.14
N ILE A 54 2.05 0.80 1.90
CA ILE A 54 3.14 1.73 2.28
C ILE A 54 4.01 2.08 1.08
N ALA A 55 4.22 1.13 0.18
CA ALA A 55 4.87 1.40 -1.12
C ALA A 55 4.03 2.31 -2.04
N GLY A 56 2.80 2.68 -1.65
CA GLY A 56 1.94 3.56 -2.43
C GLY A 56 1.27 2.91 -3.63
N VAL A 57 1.18 1.56 -3.67
CA VAL A 57 0.52 0.87 -4.79
C VAL A 57 -0.91 1.39 -4.97
N GLY A 58 -1.21 1.87 -6.19
CA GLY A 58 -2.51 2.46 -6.54
C GLY A 58 -2.56 3.99 -6.41
N ALA A 59 -1.59 4.63 -5.77
CA ALA A 59 -1.39 6.07 -5.86
C ALA A 59 -0.53 6.41 -7.09
N THR A 60 -0.81 7.54 -7.72
CA THR A 60 -0.04 8.00 -8.88
C THR A 60 1.34 8.52 -8.50
N ASP A 61 1.49 9.05 -7.29
CA ASP A 61 2.73 9.63 -6.78
C ASP A 61 2.77 9.48 -5.25
N MET A 62 3.97 9.34 -4.67
CA MET A 62 4.19 9.18 -3.24
C MET A 62 3.60 10.33 -2.42
N SER A 63 3.51 11.55 -2.96
CA SER A 63 2.82 12.68 -2.33
C SER A 63 1.32 12.42 -2.09
N ARG A 64 0.69 11.53 -2.87
CA ARG A 64 -0.71 11.10 -2.70
C ARG A 64 -0.85 9.75 -2.00
N ALA A 65 0.27 9.09 -1.68
CA ALA A 65 0.25 7.82 -0.98
C ALA A 65 -0.12 8.01 0.48
N LEU A 66 -0.52 6.91 1.14
CA LEU A 66 -0.94 6.91 2.55
C LEU A 66 0.11 7.57 3.46
N VAL A 67 1.39 7.33 3.20
CA VAL A 67 2.50 7.86 4.02
C VAL A 67 2.52 9.39 4.00
N ALA A 68 2.54 10.01 2.82
CA ALA A 68 2.58 11.46 2.69
C ALA A 68 1.29 12.12 3.21
N GLN A 69 0.11 11.56 2.89
CA GLN A 69 -1.16 12.09 3.42
C GLN A 69 -1.24 11.98 4.95
N THR A 70 -0.63 10.94 5.54
CA THR A 70 -0.52 10.82 7.00
C THR A 70 0.44 11.86 7.57
N ALA A 71 1.57 12.10 6.91
CA ALA A 71 2.51 13.15 7.32
C ALA A 71 1.88 14.54 7.27
N GLU A 72 1.09 14.85 6.24
CA GLU A 72 0.32 16.10 6.13
C GLU A 72 -0.66 16.26 7.30
N PHE A 73 -1.42 15.21 7.59
CA PHE A 73 -2.38 15.23 8.70
C PHE A 73 -1.68 15.42 10.05
N LEU A 74 -0.56 14.74 10.28
CA LEU A 74 0.22 14.86 11.51
C LEU A 74 0.87 16.24 11.65
N ALA A 75 1.42 16.80 10.57
CA ALA A 75 2.02 18.12 10.59
C ALA A 75 1.02 19.20 11.01
N ALA A 76 -0.21 19.15 10.47
CA ALA A 76 -1.28 20.07 10.85
C ALA A 76 -1.76 19.85 12.29
N GLY A 77 -1.90 18.60 12.73
CA GLY A 77 -2.38 18.28 14.08
C GLY A 77 -1.37 18.55 15.19
N LEU A 78 -0.08 18.52 14.89
CA LEU A 78 1.02 18.70 15.84
C LEU A 78 1.69 20.07 15.76
N ASP A 79 1.33 20.91 14.79
CA ASP A 79 2.05 22.16 14.45
C ASP A 79 3.56 21.91 14.34
N ALA A 80 3.92 20.90 13.55
CA ALA A 80 5.25 20.32 13.50
C ALA A 80 5.71 20.07 12.05
N ARG A 81 7.04 20.05 11.87
CA ARG A 81 7.65 19.64 10.61
C ARG A 81 7.82 18.12 10.62
N VAL A 82 6.99 17.42 9.86
CA VAL A 82 7.01 15.96 9.75
C VAL A 82 7.84 15.55 8.54
N GLN A 83 8.82 14.68 8.76
CA GLN A 83 9.63 14.02 7.74
C GLN A 83 9.25 12.54 7.68
N TRP A 84 9.29 11.94 6.50
CA TRP A 84 9.09 10.51 6.29
C TRP A 84 10.08 9.98 5.27
#